data_AF-F6I4F5-F1
#
_entry.id   AF-F6I4F5-F1
#
_cell.length_a   1.000
_cell.length_b   1.000
_cell.length_c   1.000
_cell.angle_alpha   90.00
_cell.angle_beta   90.00
_cell.angle_gamma   90.00
#
_symmetry.space_group_name_H-M   'P 1'
#
loop_
_entity.id
_entity.type
_entity.pdbx_description
1 polymer ?
#
loop_
_entity_poly.entity_id
_entity_poly.type
_entity_poly.pdbx_seq_one_letter_code
_entity_poly.pdbx_strand_id
1 'polypeptide(L)' 'MVNQEGLVEGGEIKKCLELVMGGGERGQEVRSNAKKWKDLATEVVKDGGSSDKNLKNFVDEIIQGH' A
#
# COMPACT_ATOMS: atom_id res chain seq x y z
N MET A 1 3.40 -17.12 -15.20
CA MET A 1 2.64 -18.35 -15.48
C MET A 1 2.88 -19.34 -14.36
N VAL A 2 1.83 -20.08 -14.00
CA VAL A 2 1.84 -21.08 -12.93
C VAL A 2 1.96 -22.46 -13.58
N ASN A 3 2.77 -23.36 -13.01
CA ASN A 3 2.91 -24.72 -13.54
C ASN A 3 1.67 -25.58 -13.19
N GLN A 4 1.65 -26.83 -13.64
CA GLN A 4 0.54 -27.77 -13.41
C GLN A 4 0.30 -28.10 -11.92
N GLU A 5 1.28 -27.84 -11.07
CA GLU A 5 1.20 -28.01 -9.61
C GLU A 5 0.74 -26.72 -8.90
N GLY A 6 0.44 -25.66 -9.64
CA GLY A 6 0.03 -24.36 -9.10
C GLY A 6 1.18 -23.54 -8.53
N LEU A 7 2.44 -23.86 -8.86
CA LEU A 7 3.63 -23.11 -8.45
C LEU A 7 4.05 -22.06 -9.49
N VAL A 8 4.41 -20.87 -9.02
CA VAL A 8 4.94 -19.80 -9.88
C VAL A 8 6.39 -20.11 -10.22
N GLU A 9 6.71 -20.09 -11.52
CA GLU A 9 8.06 -20.35 -11.98
C GLU A 9 9.04 -19.24 -11.62
N GLY A 10 10.30 -19.61 -11.34
CA GLY A 10 11.34 -18.65 -10.93
C GLY A 10 11.60 -17.54 -11.96
N GLY A 11 11.45 -17.83 -13.26
CA GLY A 11 11.57 -16.82 -14.32
C GLY A 11 10.51 -15.73 -14.23
N GLU A 12 9.30 -16.09 -13.79
CA GLU A 12 8.20 -15.13 -13.62
C GLU A 12 8.40 -14.29 -12.36
N ILE A 13 8.90 -14.89 -11.28
CA ILE A 13 9.33 -14.16 -10.08
C ILE A 13 10.41 -13.13 -10.43
N LYS A 14 11.41 -13.53 -11.23
CA LYS A 14 12.47 -12.64 -11.69
C LYS A 14 11.92 -11.47 -12.50
N LYS A 15 11.03 -11.71 -13.46
CA LYS A 15 10.38 -10.64 -14.26
C LYS A 15 9.61 -9.66 -13.38
N CYS A 16 8.86 -10.16 -12.40
CA CYS A 16 8.17 -9.30 -11.43
C CYS A 16 9.17 -8.43 -10.67
N LEU A 17 10.23 -9.02 -10.11
CA LEU A 17 11.28 -8.27 -9.41
C LEU A 17 11.92 -7.21 -10.30
N GLU A 18 12.26 -7.53 -11.54
CA GLU A 18 12.82 -6.56 -12.50
C GLU A 18 11.85 -5.42 -12.79
N LEU A 19 10.55 -5.69 -12.89
CA LEU A 19 9.53 -4.66 -13.12
C LEU A 19 9.43 -3.67 -11.94
N VAL A 20 9.42 -4.15 -10.69
CA VAL A 20 9.27 -3.27 -9.51
C VAL A 20 10.60 -2.68 -9.03
N MET A 21 11.69 -3.44 -9.10
CA MET A 21 12.99 -3.10 -8.50
C MET A 21 14.05 -2.69 -9.52
N GLY A 22 13.82 -2.97 -10.81
CA GLY A 22 14.76 -2.59 -11.87
C GLY A 22 14.93 -1.08 -12.03
N GLY A 23 15.98 -0.72 -12.77
CA GLY A 23 16.34 0.67 -13.06
C GLY A 23 15.54 1.31 -14.20
N GLY A 24 14.73 0.55 -14.93
CA GLY A 24 13.91 1.06 -16.04
C GLY A 24 12.81 2.01 -15.59
N GLU A 25 12.33 2.85 -16.50
CA GLU A 25 11.35 3.93 -16.24
C GLU A 25 10.11 3.42 -15.50
N ARG A 26 9.55 2.28 -15.94
CA ARG A 26 8.37 1.69 -15.31
C ARG A 26 8.59 1.32 -13.83
N GLY A 27 9.76 0.81 -13.48
CA GLY A 27 10.10 0.50 -12.08
C GLY A 27 10.26 1.76 -11.24
N GLN A 28 10.86 2.81 -11.80
CA GLN A 28 10.97 4.11 -11.14
C GLN A 28 9.58 4.73 -10.89
N GLU A 29 8.69 4.66 -11.86
CA GLU A 29 7.31 5.15 -11.76
C GLU A 29 6.54 4.41 -10.65
N VAL A 30 6.60 3.07 -10.63
CA VAL A 30 5.93 2.26 -9.61
C VAL A 30 6.41 2.64 -8.20
N ARG A 31 7.72 2.79 -8.00
CA ARG A 31 8.27 3.19 -6.70
C ARG A 31 7.92 4.62 -6.31
N SER A 32 7.90 5.54 -7.27
CA SER A 32 7.47 6.94 -7.05
C SER A 32 6.01 7.01 -6.61
N ASN A 33 5.12 6.28 -7.29
CA ASN A 33 3.72 6.22 -6.93
C ASN A 33 3.51 5.55 -5.56
N ALA A 34 4.20 4.44 -5.27
CA ALA A 34 4.14 3.79 -3.97
C ALA A 34 4.58 4.74 -2.84
N LYS A 35 5.63 5.55 -3.05
CA LYS A 35 6.07 6.56 -2.08
C LYS A 35 5.01 7.63 -1.86
N LYS A 36 4.40 8.18 -2.92
CA LYS A 36 3.32 9.17 -2.81
C LYS A 36 2.14 8.63 -1.99
N TRP A 37 1.71 7.40 -2.26
CA TRP A 37 0.63 6.76 -1.50
C TRP A 37 1.00 6.54 -0.03
N LYS A 38 2.24 6.12 0.26
CA LYS A 38 2.74 6.01 1.63
C LYS A 38 2.70 7.36 2.36
N ASP A 39 3.19 8.41 1.72
CA ASP A 39 3.26 9.74 2.33
C ASP A 39 1.84 10.26 2.63
N LEU A 40 0.91 10.13 1.68
CA LEU A 40 -0.51 10.46 1.88
C LEU A 40 -1.14 9.64 3.02
N ALA A 41 -0.93 8.32 3.03
CA ALA A 41 -1.46 7.45 4.09
C ALA A 41 -0.91 7.83 5.47
N THR A 42 0.38 8.17 5.55
CA THR A 42 1.03 8.59 6.80
C THR A 42 0.42 9.90 7.32
N GLU A 43 0.15 10.84 6.42
CA GLU A 43 -0.44 12.14 6.78
C GLU A 43 -1.89 12.04 7.27
N VAL A 44 -2.68 11.08 6.80
CA VAL A 44 -4.07 10.92 7.25
C VAL A 44 -4.20 10.17 8.57
N VAL A 45 -3.25 9.27 8.90
CA VAL A 45 -3.29 8.45 10.12
C VAL A 45 -2.59 9.08 11.32
N LYS A 46 -1.71 10.07 11.12
CA LYS A 46 -1.03 10.75 12.24
C LYS A 46 -2.01 11.47 13.17
N ASP A 47 -1.54 11.81 14.36
CA ASP A 47 -2.29 12.61 15.33
C ASP A 47 -2.82 13.91 14.70
N GLY A 48 -4.13 14.15 14.85
CA GLY A 48 -4.82 15.29 14.23
C GLY A 48 -5.12 15.12 12.73
N GLY A 49 -4.70 14.02 12.13
CA GLY A 49 -5.06 13.59 10.78
C GLY A 49 -6.54 13.24 10.65
N SER A 50 -7.04 13.12 9.42
CA SER A 50 -8.45 12.86 9.17
C SER A 50 -8.90 11.49 9.68
N SER A 51 -8.06 10.46 9.56
CA SER A 51 -8.38 9.12 10.08
C SER A 51 -8.39 9.09 11.60
N ASP A 52 -7.44 9.77 12.25
CA ASP A 52 -7.40 9.92 13.72
C ASP A 52 -8.66 10.62 14.25
N LYS A 53 -9.05 11.74 13.62
CA LYS A 53 -10.29 12.47 13.96
C LYS A 53 -11.54 11.64 13.76
N ASN A 54 -11.66 10.94 12.63
CA ASN A 54 -12.81 10.09 12.36
C ASN A 54 -12.92 8.96 13.39
N LEU A 55 -11.80 8.34 13.77
CA LEU A 55 -11.79 7.29 14.78
C LEU A 55 -12.20 7.83 16.15
N LYS A 56 -11.70 9.01 16.55
CA LYS A 56 -12.11 9.68 17.79
C LYS A 56 -13.61 9.94 17.83
N ASN A 57 -14.15 10.53 16.75
CA ASN A 57 -15.59 10.79 16.65
C ASN A 57 -16.42 9.50 16.76
N PHE A 58 -16.01 8.42 16.08
CA PHE A 58 -16.69 7.13 16.16
C PHE A 58 -16.70 6.57 17.59
N VAL A 59 -15.57 6.65 18.30
CA VAL A 59 -15.49 6.22 19.70
C VAL A 59 -16.36 7.10 20.61
N ASP A 60 -16.37 8.42 20.37
CA ASP A 60 -17.21 9.35 21.11
C ASP A 60 -18.71 9.06 20.91
N GLU A 61 -19.15 8.72 19.69
CA GLU A 61 -20.53 8.29 19.39
C GLU A 61 -20.93 7.05 20.20
N ILE A 62 -20.05 6.04 20.28
CA ILE A 62 -20.29 4.82 21.07
C ILE A 62 -20.39 5.16 22.57
N ILE A 63 -19.49 5.99 23.09
CA ILE A 63 -19.48 6.37 24.51
C ILE A 63 -20.73 7.17 24.87
N GLN A 64 -21.22 8.02 23.97
CA GLN A 64 -22.43 8.81 24.14
C GLN A 64 -23.72 7.99 24.02
N GLY A 65 -23.63 6.70 23.65
CA GLY A 65 -24.76 5.76 23.67
C GLY A 65 -25.78 5.97 22.53
N HIS A 66 -25.33 6.42 21.35
CA HIS A 66 -26.14 6.39 20.13
C HIS A 66 -26.17 5.00 19.48
#